data_AF-A0A847AL17-F1
#
_entry.id   AF-A0A847AL17-F1
#
_cell.length_a   1.000
_cell.length_b   1.000
_cell.length_c   1.000
_cell.angle_alpha   90.00
_cell.angle_beta   90.00
_cell.angle_gamma   90.00
#
_symmetry.space_group_name_H-M   'P 1'
#
loop_
_entity.id
_entity.type
_entity.pdbx_description
1 polymer ?
#
loop_
_entity_poly.entity_id
_entity_poly.type
_entity_poly.pdbx_seq_one_letter_code
_entity_poly.pdbx_strand_id
1 'polypeptide(L)'
;MANIPRIVKDDPWLSPYTNQINERVKAGLDKEKELTGKKETLYDFASGHLYFGLHKTESGWVIREWAPNALSVYLTGTFNNWEKDKYYSFAPLHNGIWELKLKPNDLRHGDLYSLSMHWAVDFGKRVPAWARYVIQDPESKICNASVWMPEKPYQWKNRNFHPANDPPLIYEAHIGMAGEEERVHTYDEFREKMLPRIKANGYNTVQLMAIPEHPYYGSFGYHVSNFFAPSSRFGTPCDLKKLIDDAHGMGLAVIMDIVHSHAVKNEVEGLGKYDGTRFQFFHEGGRGEHPAWDSYCFNYGKNEVLHFLLSNIKYWLEEFQFDGFRFDGVTSMLYYDHGLGKAFTGYEDYFN
;
A
#
# COMPACT_ATOMS: atom_id res chain seq x y z
N MET A 1 -22.47 -35.84 -7.46
CA MET A 1 -21.09 -36.01 -6.97
C MET A 1 -20.50 -34.64 -6.81
N ALA A 2 -19.99 -34.29 -5.61
CA ALA A 2 -19.30 -33.02 -5.42
C ALA A 2 -18.13 -32.92 -6.41
N ASN A 3 -17.96 -31.77 -7.05
CA ASN A 3 -16.84 -31.57 -7.96
C ASN A 3 -15.55 -31.60 -7.13
N ILE A 4 -14.69 -32.59 -7.34
CA ILE A 4 -13.40 -32.70 -6.64
C ILE A 4 -12.46 -31.64 -7.25
N PRO A 5 -11.97 -30.66 -6.46
CA PRO A 5 -11.05 -29.64 -6.95
C PRO A 5 -9.81 -30.25 -7.59
N ARG A 6 -9.25 -29.58 -8.60
CA ARG A 6 -8.01 -30.05 -9.25
C ARG A 6 -6.87 -30.23 -8.24
N ILE A 7 -6.72 -29.32 -7.29
CA ILE A 7 -5.68 -29.42 -6.25
C ILE A 7 -5.78 -30.71 -5.42
N VAL A 8 -6.99 -31.23 -5.16
CA VAL A 8 -7.19 -32.50 -4.44
C VAL A 8 -6.87 -33.71 -5.33
N LYS A 9 -6.99 -33.58 -6.66
CA LYS A 9 -6.58 -34.63 -7.60
C LYS A 9 -5.06 -34.69 -7.73
N ASP A 10 -4.43 -33.52 -7.76
CA ASP A 10 -2.98 -33.38 -7.88
C ASP A 10 -2.28 -33.78 -6.57
N ASP A 11 -2.94 -33.61 -5.43
CA ASP A 11 -2.48 -34.06 -4.10
C ASP A 11 -3.59 -34.80 -3.32
N PRO A 12 -3.58 -36.15 -3.33
CA PRO A 12 -4.60 -36.97 -2.66
C PRO A 12 -4.68 -36.80 -1.14
N TRP A 13 -3.65 -36.26 -0.48
CA TRP A 13 -3.64 -36.08 0.98
C TRP A 13 -4.63 -34.99 1.41
N LEU A 14 -5.08 -34.15 0.48
CA LEU A 14 -6.12 -33.15 0.68
C LEU A 14 -7.55 -33.72 0.68
N SER A 15 -7.74 -35.00 0.36
CA SER A 15 -9.07 -35.63 0.27
C SER A 15 -9.95 -35.38 1.51
N PRO A 16 -9.45 -35.48 2.76
CA PRO A 16 -10.25 -35.19 3.96
C PRO A 16 -10.78 -33.75 4.03
N TYR A 17 -10.09 -32.78 3.40
CA TYR A 17 -10.39 -31.35 3.47
C TYR A 17 -11.14 -30.84 2.23
N THR A 18 -11.57 -31.74 1.34
CA THR A 18 -12.24 -31.40 0.06
C THR A 18 -13.41 -30.43 0.23
N ASN A 19 -14.23 -30.62 1.27
CA ASN A 19 -15.38 -29.76 1.54
C ASN A 19 -14.95 -28.34 1.93
N GLN A 20 -13.99 -28.22 2.86
CA GLN A 20 -13.46 -26.93 3.30
C GLN A 20 -12.76 -26.18 2.17
N ILE A 21 -12.01 -26.89 1.30
CA ILE A 21 -11.40 -26.30 0.11
C ILE A 21 -12.47 -25.75 -0.83
N ASN A 22 -13.52 -26.53 -1.11
CA ASN A 22 -14.64 -26.08 -1.94
C ASN A 22 -15.36 -24.86 -1.33
N GLU A 23 -15.58 -24.85 -0.02
CA GLU A 23 -16.17 -23.72 0.70
C GLU A 23 -15.31 -22.46 0.60
N ARG A 24 -13.99 -22.57 0.81
CA ARG A 24 -13.04 -21.45 0.66
C ARG A 24 -13.03 -20.89 -0.76
N VAL A 25 -13.00 -21.77 -1.78
CA VAL A 25 -13.07 -21.35 -3.20
C VAL A 25 -14.40 -20.64 -3.49
N LYS A 26 -15.52 -21.20 -3.03
CA LYS A 26 -16.84 -20.59 -3.19
C LYS A 26 -16.91 -19.23 -2.51
N ALA A 27 -16.41 -19.11 -1.28
CA ALA A 27 -16.40 -17.86 -0.53
C ALA A 27 -15.57 -16.78 -1.25
N GLY A 28 -14.42 -17.13 -1.82
CA GLY A 28 -13.62 -16.21 -2.64
C GLY A 28 -14.37 -15.71 -3.88
N LEU A 29 -14.97 -16.62 -4.65
CA LEU A 29 -15.76 -16.28 -5.84
C LEU A 29 -17.02 -15.46 -5.50
N ASP A 30 -17.69 -15.77 -4.39
CA ASP A 30 -18.87 -15.03 -3.94
C ASP A 30 -18.48 -13.62 -3.48
N LYS A 31 -17.35 -13.46 -2.78
CA LYS A 31 -16.82 -12.15 -2.40
C LYS A 31 -16.42 -11.33 -3.63
N GLU A 32 -15.76 -11.93 -4.63
CA GLU A 32 -15.44 -11.24 -5.89
C GLU A 32 -16.70 -10.71 -6.59
N LYS A 33 -17.77 -11.52 -6.66
CA LYS A 33 -19.06 -11.10 -7.24
C LYS A 33 -19.73 -9.99 -6.43
N GLU A 34 -19.60 -10.02 -5.11
CA GLU A 34 -20.11 -8.98 -4.22
C GLU A 34 -19.41 -7.65 -4.49
N LEU A 35 -18.07 -7.65 -4.53
CA LEU A 35 -17.26 -6.45 -4.77
C LEU A 35 -17.53 -5.82 -6.14
N THR A 36 -17.71 -6.65 -7.17
CA THR A 36 -17.86 -6.20 -8.56
C THR A 36 -19.30 -5.90 -8.97
N GLY A 37 -20.28 -6.13 -8.08
CA GLY A 37 -21.71 -5.99 -8.38
C GLY A 37 -22.18 -6.81 -9.61
N LYS A 38 -21.40 -7.83 -10.02
CA LYS A 38 -21.56 -8.65 -11.24
C LYS A 38 -21.52 -7.89 -12.57
N LYS A 39 -21.06 -6.63 -12.59
CA LYS A 39 -21.04 -5.79 -13.79
C LYS A 39 -19.64 -5.32 -14.19
N GLU A 40 -18.79 -5.16 -13.20
CA GLU A 40 -17.43 -4.66 -13.36
C GLU A 40 -16.43 -5.80 -13.15
N THR A 41 -15.19 -5.62 -13.59
CA THR A 41 -14.12 -6.57 -13.27
C THR A 41 -13.50 -6.23 -11.91
N LEU A 42 -12.77 -7.17 -11.30
CA LEU A 42 -12.01 -6.87 -10.08
C LEU A 42 -10.97 -5.75 -10.32
N TYR A 43 -10.46 -5.67 -11.55
CA TYR A 43 -9.56 -4.60 -11.99
C TYR A 43 -10.24 -3.24 -12.01
N ASP A 44 -11.50 -3.15 -12.45
CA ASP A 44 -12.27 -1.90 -12.41
C ASP A 44 -12.58 -1.49 -10.96
N PHE A 45 -13.00 -2.46 -10.14
CA PHE A 45 -13.23 -2.27 -8.70
C PHE A 45 -11.97 -1.74 -8.00
N ALA A 46 -10.78 -2.25 -8.32
CA ALA A 46 -9.50 -1.87 -7.72
C ALA A 46 -8.99 -0.47 -8.14
N SER A 47 -9.87 0.49 -8.42
CA SER A 47 -9.53 1.83 -8.93
C SER A 47 -9.68 2.94 -7.88
N GLY A 48 -9.74 2.59 -6.60
CA GLY A 48 -9.91 3.55 -5.50
C GLY A 48 -8.86 4.66 -5.48
N HIS A 49 -7.64 4.37 -5.92
CA HIS A 49 -6.56 5.35 -5.99
C HIS A 49 -6.79 6.45 -7.04
N LEU A 50 -7.75 6.28 -7.96
CA LEU A 50 -8.20 7.31 -8.92
C LEU A 50 -9.34 8.19 -8.36
N TYR A 51 -9.96 7.78 -7.25
CA TYR A 51 -11.09 8.47 -6.63
C TYR A 51 -10.73 9.12 -5.29
N PHE A 52 -10.03 8.37 -4.43
CA PHE A 52 -9.54 8.77 -3.11
C PHE A 52 -8.14 9.40 -3.18
N GLY A 53 -7.79 10.17 -2.15
CA GLY A 53 -6.58 10.98 -2.12
C GLY A 53 -6.76 12.28 -2.89
N LEU A 54 -5.66 13.02 -3.07
CA LEU A 54 -5.64 14.33 -3.73
C LEU A 54 -5.45 14.18 -5.24
N HIS A 55 -6.32 14.82 -6.01
CA HIS A 55 -6.32 14.81 -7.48
C HIS A 55 -6.47 16.22 -8.04
N LYS A 56 -5.70 16.53 -9.07
CA LYS A 56 -5.96 17.71 -9.89
C LYS A 56 -7.05 17.41 -10.92
N THR A 57 -7.98 18.34 -11.10
CA THR A 57 -9.05 18.29 -12.09
C THR A 57 -8.93 19.47 -13.05
N GLU A 58 -9.75 19.49 -14.11
CA GLU A 58 -9.84 20.64 -15.01
C GLU A 58 -10.29 21.93 -14.31
N SER A 59 -11.09 21.81 -13.25
CA SER A 59 -11.68 22.92 -12.51
C SER A 59 -10.95 23.27 -11.21
N GLY A 60 -9.91 22.52 -10.83
CA GLY A 60 -9.13 22.77 -9.63
C GLY A 60 -8.58 21.49 -9.02
N TRP A 61 -8.93 21.23 -7.76
CA TRP A 61 -8.50 20.03 -7.04
C TRP A 61 -9.68 19.36 -6.35
N VAL A 62 -9.57 18.06 -6.18
CA VAL A 62 -10.47 17.30 -5.32
C VAL A 62 -9.65 16.38 -4.43
N ILE A 63 -9.99 16.33 -3.15
CA ILE A 63 -9.44 15.35 -2.22
C ILE A 63 -10.57 14.60 -1.54
N ARG A 64 -10.44 13.28 -1.46
CA ARG A 64 -11.42 12.41 -0.81
C ARG A 64 -10.79 11.44 0.16
N GLU A 65 -11.48 11.22 1.27
CA GLU A 65 -11.06 10.32 2.33
C GLU A 65 -12.22 9.51 2.88
N TRP A 66 -11.94 8.29 3.30
CA TRP A 66 -12.91 7.47 4.01
C TRP A 66 -12.65 7.59 5.51
N ALA A 67 -13.62 8.13 6.25
CA ALA A 67 -13.54 8.36 7.68
C ALA A 67 -14.96 8.36 8.29
N PRO A 68 -15.61 7.19 8.42
CA PRO A 68 -17.01 7.09 8.79
C PRO A 68 -17.31 7.59 10.21
N ASN A 69 -16.34 7.56 11.12
CA ASN A 69 -16.51 8.05 12.50
C ASN A 69 -16.07 9.51 12.71
N ALA A 70 -15.59 10.19 11.66
CA ALA A 70 -15.30 11.61 11.74
C ALA A 70 -16.60 12.44 11.83
N LEU A 71 -16.55 13.53 12.58
CA LEU A 71 -17.58 14.56 12.66
C LEU A 71 -17.25 15.79 11.83
N SER A 72 -15.95 16.08 11.64
CA SER A 72 -15.49 17.07 10.68
C SER A 72 -14.04 16.78 10.27
N VAL A 73 -13.71 17.14 9.03
CA VAL A 73 -12.38 16.98 8.44
C VAL A 73 -11.99 18.30 7.77
N TYR A 74 -10.75 18.73 8.00
CA TYR A 74 -10.17 19.93 7.38
C TYR A 74 -8.84 19.60 6.73
N LEU A 75 -8.54 20.24 5.60
CA LEU A 75 -7.20 20.22 5.03
C LEU A 75 -6.37 21.33 5.67
N THR A 76 -5.19 20.98 6.18
CA THR A 76 -4.23 21.93 6.73
C THR A 76 -2.88 21.74 6.05
N GLY A 77 -2.14 22.83 5.84
CA GLY A 77 -0.87 22.76 5.13
C GLY A 77 -0.15 24.09 5.02
N THR A 78 0.93 24.11 4.25
CA THR A 78 1.74 25.32 4.00
C THR A 78 0.93 26.45 3.39
N PHE A 79 -0.06 26.13 2.55
CA PHE A 79 -0.93 27.09 1.86
C PHE A 79 -1.93 27.81 2.79
N ASN A 80 -2.15 27.34 4.02
CA ASN A 80 -3.04 27.97 5.01
C ASN A 80 -2.43 28.04 6.42
N ASN A 81 -1.10 28.10 6.50
CA ASN A 81 -0.34 28.20 7.76
C ASN A 81 -0.67 27.11 8.79
N TRP A 82 -1.09 25.93 8.34
CA TRP A 82 -1.51 24.81 9.20
C TRP A 82 -2.72 25.12 10.11
N GLU A 83 -3.52 26.14 9.78
CA GLU A 83 -4.70 26.52 10.55
C GLU A 83 -5.98 25.86 10.02
N LYS A 84 -6.96 25.66 10.91
CA LYS A 84 -8.29 25.16 10.52
C LYS A 84 -9.08 26.32 9.94
N ASP A 85 -9.42 26.19 8.66
CA ASP A 85 -10.21 27.18 7.94
C ASP A 85 -11.39 26.48 7.26
N LYS A 86 -12.56 27.11 7.35
CA LYS A 86 -13.82 26.63 6.76
C LYS A 86 -13.74 26.47 5.24
N TYR A 87 -12.91 27.27 4.56
CA TYR A 87 -12.65 27.12 3.13
C TYR A 87 -12.04 25.76 2.79
N TYR A 88 -11.27 25.18 3.72
CA TYR A 88 -10.63 23.88 3.58
C TYR A 88 -11.38 22.76 4.34
N SER A 89 -12.65 22.96 4.71
CA SER A 89 -13.47 21.93 5.34
C SER A 89 -14.05 20.96 4.31
N PHE A 90 -13.98 19.66 4.59
CA PHE A 90 -14.57 18.63 3.73
C PHE A 90 -16.09 18.56 3.96
N ALA A 91 -16.83 18.32 2.88
CA ALA A 91 -18.24 17.97 2.93
C ALA A 91 -18.40 16.44 3.08
N PRO A 92 -19.30 15.96 3.97
CA PRO A 92 -19.62 14.55 4.03
C PRO A 92 -20.41 14.11 2.79
N LEU A 93 -20.09 12.93 2.29
CA LEU A 93 -20.81 12.22 1.24
C LEU A 93 -21.48 10.97 1.85
N HIS A 94 -21.88 10.02 1.00
CA HIS A 94 -22.43 8.74 1.44
C HIS A 94 -21.32 7.80 1.95
N ASN A 95 -21.71 6.80 2.74
CA ASN A 95 -20.83 5.72 3.21
C ASN A 95 -19.56 6.17 3.95
N GLY A 96 -19.63 7.30 4.66
CA GLY A 96 -18.51 7.81 5.46
C GLY A 96 -17.37 8.40 4.64
N ILE A 97 -17.62 8.72 3.37
CA ILE A 97 -16.66 9.41 2.51
C ILE A 97 -16.77 10.91 2.74
N TRP A 98 -15.64 11.60 2.74
CA TRP A 98 -15.53 13.06 2.84
C TRP A 98 -14.88 13.60 1.57
N GLU A 99 -15.37 14.73 1.05
CA GLU A 99 -14.84 15.39 -0.15
C GLU A 99 -14.57 16.88 0.10
N LEU A 100 -13.42 17.35 -0.35
CA LEU A 100 -13.12 18.77 -0.46
C LEU A 100 -12.75 19.09 -1.91
N LYS A 101 -13.35 20.15 -2.46
CA LYS A 101 -13.02 20.70 -3.79
C LYS A 101 -12.38 22.08 -3.61
N LEU A 102 -11.24 22.29 -4.27
CA LEU A 102 -10.46 23.52 -4.21
C LEU A 102 -10.27 24.12 -5.61
N LYS A 103 -9.95 25.41 -5.67
CA LYS A 103 -9.68 26.12 -6.94
C LYS A 103 -8.27 25.78 -7.45
N PRO A 104 -7.99 25.99 -8.75
CA PRO A 104 -6.71 25.60 -9.35
C PRO A 104 -5.47 26.15 -8.65
N ASN A 105 -5.54 27.37 -8.12
CA ASN A 105 -4.41 28.08 -7.51
C ASN A 105 -4.27 27.86 -6.00
N ASP A 106 -5.14 27.05 -5.38
CA ASP A 106 -5.14 26.84 -3.93
C ASP A 106 -3.99 25.93 -3.47
N LEU A 107 -3.51 25.05 -4.35
CA LEU A 107 -2.42 24.11 -4.07
C LEU A 107 -1.36 24.16 -5.17
N ARG A 108 -0.10 24.00 -4.79
CA ARG A 108 1.06 23.95 -5.67
C ARG A 108 1.87 22.70 -5.41
N HIS A 109 2.62 22.26 -6.42
CA HIS A 109 3.56 21.16 -6.24
C HIS A 109 4.53 21.47 -5.08
N GLY A 110 4.72 20.49 -4.20
CA GLY A 110 5.61 20.62 -3.04
C GLY A 110 4.92 21.17 -1.79
N ASP A 111 3.70 21.72 -1.88
CA ASP A 111 2.95 22.10 -0.68
C ASP A 111 2.81 20.90 0.25
N LEU A 112 3.10 21.12 1.54
CA LEU A 112 2.94 20.11 2.56
C LEU A 112 1.54 20.21 3.13
N TYR A 113 0.90 19.07 3.35
CA TYR A 113 -0.46 19.02 3.86
C TYR A 113 -0.74 17.80 4.74
N SER A 114 -1.78 17.93 5.55
CA SER A 114 -2.34 16.92 6.42
C SER A 114 -3.84 17.16 6.62
N LEU A 115 -4.51 16.22 7.28
CA LEU A 115 -5.90 16.33 7.69
C LEU A 115 -5.94 16.70 9.17
N SER A 116 -6.80 17.65 9.54
CA SER A 116 -7.27 17.82 10.92
C SER A 116 -8.63 17.15 11.02
N MET A 117 -8.69 15.99 11.67
CA MET A 117 -9.90 15.18 11.80
C MET A 117 -10.43 15.24 13.23
N HIS A 118 -11.73 15.44 13.37
CA HIS A 118 -12.43 15.49 14.65
C HIS A 118 -13.44 14.36 14.75
N TRP A 119 -13.52 13.70 15.89
CA TRP A 119 -14.55 12.69 16.21
C TRP A 119 -15.23 13.05 17.54
N ALA A 120 -16.11 12.18 18.05
CA ALA A 120 -17.02 12.52 19.14
C ALA A 120 -16.36 13.05 20.43
N VAL A 121 -15.14 12.61 20.74
CA VAL A 121 -14.49 12.89 22.02
C VAL A 121 -13.10 13.50 21.89
N ASP A 122 -12.54 13.62 20.68
CA ASP A 122 -11.18 14.11 20.47
C ASP A 122 -10.95 14.54 18.99
N PHE A 123 -9.72 14.91 18.66
CA PHE A 123 -9.28 15.23 17.32
C PHE A 123 -7.83 14.82 17.09
N GLY A 124 -7.42 14.71 15.83
CA GLY A 124 -6.06 14.32 15.48
C GLY A 124 -5.64 14.83 14.11
N LYS A 125 -4.33 15.07 14.00
CA LYS A 125 -3.66 15.24 12.71
C LYS A 125 -3.50 13.87 12.05
N ARG A 126 -3.80 13.76 10.76
CA ARG A 126 -3.60 12.54 9.95
C ARG A 126 -2.91 12.87 8.63
N VAL A 127 -1.94 12.07 8.21
CA VAL A 127 -1.52 12.01 6.82
C VAL A 127 -2.61 11.26 6.04
N PRO A 128 -3.11 11.78 4.90
CA PRO A 128 -4.15 11.11 4.12
C PRO A 128 -3.79 9.66 3.79
N ALA A 129 -4.72 8.72 3.98
CA ALA A 129 -4.51 7.29 3.79
C ALA A 129 -4.08 6.93 2.36
N TRP A 130 -4.45 7.79 1.40
CA TRP A 130 -4.16 7.65 -0.04
C TRP A 130 -3.07 8.62 -0.53
N ALA A 131 -2.25 9.16 0.39
CA ALA A 131 -1.14 10.04 0.03
C ALA A 131 -0.13 9.32 -0.89
N ARG A 132 0.26 9.98 -1.98
CA ARG A 132 1.19 9.45 -3.00
C ARG A 132 2.65 9.83 -2.77
N TYR A 133 2.90 10.77 -1.86
CA TYR A 133 4.22 11.15 -1.43
C TYR A 133 4.14 11.78 -0.04
N VAL A 134 4.96 11.31 0.88
CA VAL A 134 4.98 11.74 2.28
C VAL A 134 6.42 12.05 2.63
N ILE A 135 6.65 13.22 3.22
CA ILE A 135 7.98 13.68 3.59
C ILE A 135 8.04 13.77 5.12
N GLN A 136 9.12 13.22 5.68
CA GLN A 136 9.47 13.43 7.08
C GLN A 136 10.43 14.62 7.19
N ASP A 137 10.04 15.59 7.99
CA ASP A 137 10.91 16.73 8.31
C ASP A 137 12.15 16.26 9.08
N PRO A 138 13.38 16.63 8.67
CA PRO A 138 14.61 16.10 9.25
C PRO A 138 14.84 16.56 10.70
N GLU A 139 14.28 17.69 11.12
CA GLU A 139 14.47 18.24 12.47
C GLU A 139 13.36 17.80 13.42
N SER A 140 12.11 18.17 13.11
CA SER A 140 10.92 17.90 13.92
C SER A 140 10.44 16.44 13.82
N LYS A 141 10.90 15.69 12.82
CA LYS A 141 10.47 14.31 12.51
C LYS A 141 8.98 14.18 12.15
N ILE A 142 8.28 15.30 11.97
CA ILE A 142 6.88 15.32 11.57
C ILE A 142 6.76 14.86 10.12
N CYS A 143 5.87 13.92 9.88
CA CYS A 143 5.51 13.49 8.53
C CYS A 143 4.32 14.30 8.00
N ASN A 144 4.39 14.71 6.74
CA ASN A 144 3.29 15.35 6.02
C ASN A 144 3.19 14.79 4.60
N ALA A 145 1.98 14.72 4.06
CA ALA A 145 1.83 14.49 2.62
C ALA A 145 2.37 15.71 1.87
N SER A 146 2.90 15.49 0.67
CA SER A 146 3.32 16.54 -0.24
C SER A 146 2.49 16.49 -1.51
N VAL A 147 2.04 17.64 -2.01
CA VAL A 147 1.34 17.74 -3.29
C VAL A 147 2.30 17.32 -4.39
N TRP A 148 2.16 16.06 -4.83
CA TRP A 148 3.03 15.48 -5.85
C TRP A 148 2.45 15.69 -7.24
N MET A 149 2.90 16.74 -7.90
CA MET A 149 2.51 17.10 -9.26
C MET A 149 3.68 17.80 -9.96
N PRO A 150 4.74 17.06 -10.32
CA PRO A 150 5.88 17.64 -11.01
C PRO A 150 5.43 18.27 -12.33
N GLU A 151 6.04 19.41 -12.70
CA GLU A 151 5.71 20.13 -13.96
C GLU A 151 5.85 19.24 -15.20
N LYS A 152 6.82 18.33 -15.16
CA LYS A 152 7.06 17.33 -16.20
C LYS A 152 6.87 15.94 -15.59
N PRO A 153 5.68 15.33 -15.75
CA PRO A 153 5.47 13.94 -15.37
C PRO A 153 6.47 13.02 -16.08
N TYR A 154 6.95 12.00 -15.37
CA TYR A 154 7.86 11.02 -15.92
C TYR A 154 7.26 10.33 -17.16
N GLN A 155 8.04 10.25 -18.23
CA GLN A 155 7.67 9.57 -19.47
C GLN A 155 8.43 8.25 -19.55
N TRP A 156 7.71 7.15 -19.37
CA TRP A 156 8.25 5.80 -19.48
C TRP A 156 8.76 5.51 -20.88
N LYS A 157 9.95 4.91 -20.96
CA LYS A 157 10.61 4.51 -22.21
C LYS A 157 10.31 3.06 -22.56
N ASN A 158 10.17 2.19 -21.55
CA ASN A 158 10.05 0.74 -21.71
C ASN A 158 8.66 0.20 -21.28
N ARG A 159 7.56 0.95 -21.52
CA ARG A 159 6.18 0.54 -21.11
C ARG A 159 5.72 -0.83 -21.60
N ASN A 160 6.27 -1.31 -22.71
CA ASN A 160 5.89 -2.60 -23.31
C ASN A 160 6.82 -3.73 -22.85
N PHE A 161 7.61 -3.51 -21.80
CA PHE A 161 8.42 -4.54 -21.21
C PHE A 161 7.51 -5.64 -20.65
N HIS A 162 7.91 -6.89 -20.90
CA HIS A 162 7.33 -8.06 -20.29
C HIS A 162 8.49 -8.97 -19.87
N PRO A 163 8.46 -9.50 -18.63
CA PRO A 163 9.44 -10.49 -18.20
C PRO A 163 9.48 -11.68 -19.18
N ALA A 164 10.68 -12.21 -19.43
CA ALA A 164 10.82 -13.44 -20.18
C ALA A 164 10.16 -14.61 -19.42
N ASN A 165 9.71 -15.64 -20.13
CA ASN A 165 9.13 -16.86 -19.53
C ASN A 165 10.18 -17.79 -18.90
N ASP A 166 11.33 -17.25 -18.50
CA ASP A 166 12.40 -17.98 -17.83
C ASP A 166 12.15 -18.04 -16.32
N PRO A 167 12.70 -19.05 -15.60
CA PRO A 167 12.65 -19.08 -14.15
C PRO A 167 13.25 -17.80 -13.54
N PRO A 168 12.65 -17.23 -12.48
CA PRO A 168 13.15 -16.01 -11.88
C PRO A 168 14.45 -16.30 -11.09
N LEU A 169 15.54 -15.66 -11.51
CA LEU A 169 16.79 -15.53 -10.78
C LEU A 169 16.76 -14.16 -10.11
N ILE A 170 16.39 -14.16 -8.83
CA ILE A 170 16.02 -12.96 -8.08
C ILE A 170 17.22 -12.42 -7.30
N TYR A 171 17.53 -11.13 -7.51
CA TYR A 171 18.39 -10.35 -6.64
C TYR A 171 17.51 -9.54 -5.68
N GLU A 172 17.45 -9.96 -4.42
CA GLU A 172 16.75 -9.21 -3.36
C GLU A 172 17.61 -8.03 -2.87
N ALA A 173 16.99 -6.86 -2.76
CA ALA A 173 17.70 -5.64 -2.43
C ALA A 173 16.87 -4.66 -1.60
N HIS A 174 17.57 -3.88 -0.78
CA HIS A 174 17.05 -2.73 -0.06
C HIS A 174 17.80 -1.47 -0.49
N ILE A 175 17.10 -0.48 -1.06
CA ILE A 175 17.69 0.72 -1.67
C ILE A 175 18.60 1.47 -0.70
N GLY A 176 18.10 1.75 0.50
CA GLY A 176 18.78 2.61 1.47
C GLY A 176 20.13 2.10 2.01
N MET A 177 20.45 0.82 1.82
CA MET A 177 21.70 0.20 2.33
C MET A 177 22.53 -0.45 1.20
N ALA A 178 22.25 -0.09 -0.04
CA ALA A 178 22.88 -0.73 -1.20
C ALA A 178 24.27 -0.18 -1.54
N GLY A 179 24.68 0.93 -0.95
CA GLY A 179 26.01 1.52 -1.16
C GLY A 179 26.94 1.33 0.05
N GLU A 180 28.19 1.77 -0.12
CA GLU A 180 29.28 1.56 0.84
C GLU A 180 29.32 2.60 1.97
N GLU A 181 28.66 3.75 1.78
CA GLU A 181 28.72 4.87 2.72
C GLU A 181 27.72 4.66 3.88
N GLU A 182 28.07 5.11 5.08
CA GLU A 182 27.21 5.01 6.28
C GLU A 182 26.05 6.03 6.26
N ARG A 183 25.24 5.99 5.22
CA ARG A 183 24.04 6.83 5.05
C ARG A 183 22.95 6.09 4.27
N VAL A 184 21.78 6.70 4.21
CA VAL A 184 20.71 6.21 3.34
C VAL A 184 21.06 6.52 1.87
N HIS A 185 21.06 5.47 1.05
CA HIS A 185 21.27 5.55 -0.39
C HIS A 185 19.96 5.79 -1.16
N THR A 186 20.10 6.30 -2.40
CA THR A 186 18.96 6.75 -3.20
C THR A 186 18.57 5.79 -4.32
N TYR A 187 17.35 5.95 -4.85
CA TYR A 187 16.88 5.22 -6.03
C TYR A 187 17.82 5.43 -7.23
N ASP A 188 18.28 6.66 -7.47
CA ASP A 188 19.19 6.97 -8.58
C ASP A 188 20.57 6.31 -8.38
N GLU A 189 21.10 6.28 -7.16
CA GLU A 189 22.35 5.57 -6.89
C GLU A 189 22.21 4.06 -7.14
N PHE A 190 21.09 3.46 -6.72
CA PHE A 190 20.82 2.06 -6.99
C PHE A 190 20.69 1.79 -8.49
N ARG A 191 19.93 2.64 -9.20
CA ARG A 191 19.73 2.58 -10.65
C ARG A 191 21.06 2.59 -11.40
N GLU A 192 21.96 3.51 -11.05
CA GLU A 192 23.22 3.71 -11.78
C GLU A 192 24.33 2.73 -11.36
N LYS A 193 24.39 2.36 -10.08
CA LYS A 193 25.51 1.56 -9.54
C LYS A 193 25.19 0.09 -9.38
N MET A 194 23.94 -0.26 -9.07
CA MET A 194 23.54 -1.63 -8.70
C MET A 194 22.91 -2.39 -9.87
N LEU A 195 21.99 -1.79 -10.63
CA LEU A 195 21.36 -2.48 -11.76
C LEU A 195 22.37 -3.08 -12.76
N PRO A 196 23.44 -2.37 -13.18
CA PRO A 196 24.44 -2.95 -14.08
C PRO A 196 25.14 -4.17 -13.48
N ARG A 197 25.40 -4.16 -12.16
CA ARG A 197 26.03 -5.28 -11.45
C ARG A 197 25.09 -6.47 -11.36
N ILE A 198 23.82 -6.24 -11.04
CA ILE A 198 22.81 -7.28 -10.96
C ILE A 198 22.68 -7.97 -12.32
N LYS A 199 22.57 -7.18 -13.40
CA LYS A 199 22.52 -7.70 -14.76
C LYS A 199 23.78 -8.49 -15.14
N ALA A 200 24.96 -7.94 -14.84
CA ALA A 200 26.24 -8.59 -15.19
C ALA A 200 26.43 -9.94 -14.49
N ASN A 201 25.84 -10.12 -13.29
CA ASN A 201 25.87 -11.39 -12.55
C ASN A 201 24.81 -12.40 -13.02
N GLY A 202 24.01 -12.07 -14.04
CA GLY A 202 23.08 -13.02 -14.67
C GLY A 202 21.70 -13.13 -14.02
N TYR A 203 21.36 -12.26 -13.07
CA TYR A 203 20.00 -12.16 -12.54
C TYR A 203 19.05 -11.61 -13.62
N ASN A 204 17.79 -12.03 -13.58
CA ASN A 204 16.74 -11.56 -14.49
C ASN A 204 15.57 -10.86 -13.75
N THR A 205 15.56 -10.91 -12.42
CA THR A 205 14.55 -10.27 -11.58
C THR A 205 15.21 -9.55 -10.41
N VAL A 206 14.76 -8.34 -10.11
CA VAL A 206 15.13 -7.58 -8.91
C VAL A 206 13.93 -7.58 -7.97
N GLN A 207 14.16 -7.96 -6.72
CA GLN A 207 13.14 -7.81 -5.68
C GLN A 207 13.49 -6.62 -4.79
N LEU A 208 12.62 -5.61 -4.80
CA LEU A 208 12.81 -4.39 -4.03
C LEU A 208 11.99 -4.42 -2.73
N MET A 209 12.73 -4.43 -1.63
CA MET A 209 12.19 -4.32 -0.28
C MET A 209 11.99 -2.85 0.11
N ALA A 210 11.15 -2.63 1.12
CA ALA A 210 10.98 -1.33 1.79
C ALA A 210 10.55 -0.16 0.89
N ILE A 211 9.86 -0.44 -0.22
CA ILE A 211 9.40 0.59 -1.15
C ILE A 211 8.25 1.42 -0.57
N PRO A 212 7.15 0.84 -0.03
CA PRO A 212 6.13 1.65 0.64
C PRO A 212 6.69 2.40 1.84
N GLU A 213 6.22 3.62 2.06
CA GLU A 213 6.71 4.50 3.12
C GLU A 213 6.42 3.91 4.52
N HIS A 214 7.45 3.97 5.36
CA HIS A 214 7.49 3.37 6.69
C HIS A 214 8.28 4.29 7.63
N PRO A 215 7.74 4.68 8.80
CA PRO A 215 8.34 5.73 9.64
C PRO A 215 9.59 5.24 10.37
N TYR A 216 9.67 3.94 10.66
CA TYR A 216 10.80 3.35 11.36
C TYR A 216 11.73 2.63 10.38
N TYR A 217 12.89 3.22 10.10
CA TYR A 217 13.88 2.66 9.17
C TYR A 217 14.38 1.27 9.62
N GLY A 218 14.52 1.05 10.93
CA GLY A 218 14.89 -0.25 11.49
C GLY A 218 13.84 -1.36 11.33
N SER A 219 12.65 -1.03 10.81
CA SER A 219 11.64 -2.04 10.43
C SER A 219 11.97 -2.77 9.14
N PHE A 220 12.97 -2.30 8.38
CA PHE A 220 13.32 -2.86 7.08
C PHE A 220 12.17 -2.82 6.05
N GLY A 221 11.22 -1.89 6.24
CA GLY A 221 10.03 -1.75 5.40
C GLY A 221 8.80 -2.50 5.89
N TYR A 222 8.92 -3.32 6.94
CA TYR A 222 7.79 -4.15 7.41
C TYR A 222 6.71 -3.35 8.16
N HIS A 223 7.04 -2.19 8.74
CA HIS A 223 6.06 -1.32 9.40
C HIS A 223 5.57 -0.20 8.47
N VAL A 224 4.79 -0.58 7.45
CA VAL A 224 4.23 0.37 6.47
C VAL A 224 3.23 1.32 7.14
N SER A 225 3.32 2.61 6.81
CA SER A 225 2.38 3.65 7.26
C SER A 225 1.60 4.28 6.11
N ASN A 226 2.24 4.53 4.95
CA ASN A 226 1.58 5.12 3.78
C ASN A 226 1.70 4.18 2.58
N PHE A 227 0.64 3.43 2.33
CA PHE A 227 0.63 2.31 1.39
C PHE A 227 0.82 2.74 -0.07
N PHE A 228 0.45 3.98 -0.42
CA PHE A 228 0.52 4.53 -1.78
C PHE A 228 1.73 5.45 -2.00
N ALA A 229 2.55 5.68 -0.98
CA ALA A 229 3.71 6.55 -1.08
C ALA A 229 4.99 5.70 -1.16
N PRO A 230 5.84 5.87 -2.18
CA PRO A 230 7.19 5.34 -2.13
C PRO A 230 7.97 6.07 -1.04
N SER A 231 8.85 5.35 -0.34
CA SER A 231 9.67 5.86 0.75
C SER A 231 10.47 7.06 0.27
N SER A 232 10.21 8.21 0.89
CA SER A 232 10.85 9.49 0.58
C SER A 232 12.32 9.54 0.94
N ARG A 233 12.78 8.65 1.81
CA ARG A 233 14.19 8.55 2.22
C ARG A 233 15.13 8.22 1.06
N PHE A 234 14.62 7.54 0.04
CA PHE A 234 15.42 7.11 -1.10
C PHE A 234 15.32 8.07 -2.30
N GLY A 235 14.43 9.07 -2.25
CA GLY A 235 14.19 10.01 -3.33
C GLY A 235 12.72 10.14 -3.67
N THR A 236 12.44 10.66 -4.85
CA THR A 236 11.07 10.99 -5.27
C THR A 236 10.36 9.81 -5.93
N PRO A 237 9.03 9.86 -6.08
CA PRO A 237 8.30 8.92 -6.92
C PRO A 237 8.83 8.86 -8.36
N CYS A 238 9.32 9.97 -8.92
CA CYS A 238 9.92 9.98 -10.25
C CYS A 238 11.25 9.21 -10.31
N ASP A 239 12.04 9.21 -9.24
CA ASP A 239 13.32 8.49 -9.21
C ASP A 239 13.11 6.98 -9.12
N LEU A 240 12.08 6.53 -8.40
CA LEU A 240 11.65 5.13 -8.43
C LEU A 240 11.18 4.70 -9.82
N LYS A 241 10.41 5.55 -10.53
CA LYS A 241 10.01 5.25 -11.92
C LYS A 241 11.21 5.11 -12.85
N LYS A 242 12.21 5.98 -12.75
CA LYS A 242 13.47 5.86 -13.53
C LYS A 242 14.19 4.55 -13.23
N LEU A 243 14.25 4.15 -11.95
CA LEU A 243 14.91 2.90 -11.55
C LEU A 243 14.25 1.70 -12.25
N ILE A 244 12.93 1.60 -12.17
CA ILE A 244 12.18 0.49 -12.77
C ILE A 244 12.30 0.53 -14.30
N ASP A 245 12.17 1.71 -14.92
CA ASP A 245 12.25 1.87 -16.37
C ASP A 245 13.65 1.50 -16.92
N ASP A 246 14.72 1.88 -16.21
CA ASP A 246 16.08 1.49 -16.60
C ASP A 246 16.34 -0.02 -16.36
N ALA A 247 15.77 -0.61 -15.30
CA ALA A 247 15.81 -2.05 -15.09
C ALA A 247 15.13 -2.82 -16.24
N HIS A 248 13.95 -2.36 -16.66
CA HIS A 248 13.23 -2.89 -17.83
C HIS A 248 14.06 -2.74 -19.11
N GLY A 249 14.72 -1.60 -19.32
CA GLY A 249 15.65 -1.37 -20.44
C GLY A 249 16.85 -2.32 -20.45
N MET A 250 17.23 -2.88 -19.29
CA MET A 250 18.26 -3.92 -19.15
C MET A 250 17.68 -5.35 -19.24
N GLY A 251 16.38 -5.49 -19.44
CA GLY A 251 15.68 -6.77 -19.45
C GLY A 251 15.61 -7.43 -18.07
N LEU A 252 15.50 -6.63 -17.01
CA LEU A 252 15.29 -7.09 -15.64
C LEU A 252 13.84 -6.84 -15.25
N ALA A 253 13.14 -7.87 -14.80
CA ALA A 253 11.86 -7.70 -14.11
C ALA A 253 12.09 -7.08 -12.73
N VAL A 254 11.15 -6.29 -12.23
CA VAL A 254 11.18 -5.70 -10.89
C VAL A 254 9.92 -6.09 -10.14
N ILE A 255 10.09 -6.83 -9.05
CA ILE A 255 9.00 -7.16 -8.12
C ILE A 255 9.18 -6.40 -6.80
N MET A 256 8.07 -6.14 -6.12
CA MET A 256 8.06 -5.35 -4.88
C MET A 256 7.59 -6.18 -3.69
N ASP A 257 8.18 -5.95 -2.53
CA ASP A 257 7.57 -6.38 -1.26
C ASP A 257 6.28 -5.62 -1.00
N ILE A 258 5.18 -6.36 -0.89
CA ILE A 258 3.88 -5.81 -0.51
C ILE A 258 3.49 -6.33 0.87
N VAL A 259 3.47 -5.41 1.84
CA VAL A 259 3.16 -5.72 3.23
C VAL A 259 1.69 -5.41 3.48
N HIS A 260 0.82 -6.36 3.16
CA HIS A 260 -0.62 -6.27 3.45
C HIS A 260 -1.04 -7.09 4.66
N SER A 261 -0.11 -7.76 5.34
CA SER A 261 -0.39 -8.57 6.53
C SER A 261 -0.78 -7.74 7.75
N HIS A 262 -0.21 -6.52 7.86
CA HIS A 262 -0.43 -5.62 8.99
C HIS A 262 -0.08 -4.17 8.61
N ALA A 263 -0.34 -3.23 9.51
CA ALA A 263 0.10 -1.84 9.41
C ALA A 263 0.72 -1.36 10.72
N VAL A 264 1.56 -0.34 10.67
CA VAL A 264 2.13 0.28 11.87
C VAL A 264 1.03 0.91 12.76
N LYS A 265 1.24 0.94 14.09
CA LYS A 265 0.30 1.55 15.06
C LYS A 265 0.28 3.07 15.04
N ASN A 266 1.23 3.73 14.35
CA ASN A 266 1.36 5.18 14.34
C ASN A 266 0.06 5.86 13.87
N GLU A 267 -0.39 6.83 14.66
CA GLU A 267 -1.70 7.47 14.45
C GLU A 267 -1.64 8.71 13.56
N VAL A 268 -0.49 9.40 13.48
CA VAL A 268 -0.38 10.64 12.69
C VAL A 268 -0.05 10.33 11.25
N GLU A 269 0.99 9.54 11.01
CA GLU A 269 1.53 9.22 9.69
C GLU A 269 1.11 7.86 9.15
N GLY A 270 0.37 7.09 9.94
CA GLY A 270 -0.14 5.77 9.59
C GLY A 270 -1.66 5.68 9.72
N LEU A 271 -2.17 4.45 9.59
CA LEU A 271 -3.62 4.17 9.64
C LEU A 271 -4.14 3.91 11.05
N GLY A 272 -3.28 3.98 12.08
CA GLY A 272 -3.66 3.74 13.47
C GLY A 272 -4.70 4.75 13.96
N LYS A 273 -5.85 4.27 14.45
CA LYS A 273 -6.97 5.12 14.89
C LYS A 273 -7.29 6.27 13.92
N TYR A 274 -7.27 5.98 12.62
CA TYR A 274 -7.31 7.00 11.58
C TYR A 274 -8.52 7.93 11.72
N ASP A 275 -9.73 7.38 11.87
CA ASP A 275 -10.97 8.11 12.16
C ASP A 275 -11.34 8.25 13.65
N GLY A 276 -10.37 8.04 14.54
CA GLY A 276 -10.57 7.99 15.98
C GLY A 276 -10.93 6.59 16.52
N THR A 277 -11.29 5.63 15.65
CA THR A 277 -11.57 4.25 16.06
C THR A 277 -10.42 3.31 15.71
N ARG A 278 -10.14 2.33 16.59
CA ARG A 278 -9.12 1.30 16.32
C ARG A 278 -9.51 0.34 15.19
N PHE A 279 -10.79 0.25 14.86
CA PHE A 279 -11.33 -0.80 14.01
C PHE A 279 -11.75 -0.33 12.62
N GLN A 280 -11.42 0.90 12.20
CA GLN A 280 -11.79 1.38 10.86
C GLN A 280 -11.24 0.46 9.77
N PHE A 281 -9.91 0.39 9.64
CA PHE A 281 -9.20 -0.50 8.73
C PHE A 281 -8.93 -1.89 9.34
N PHE A 282 -8.96 -2.00 10.66
CA PHE A 282 -8.48 -3.16 11.41
C PHE A 282 -9.62 -3.92 12.09
N HIS A 283 -9.31 -5.12 12.60
CA HIS A 283 -10.25 -5.82 13.47
C HIS A 283 -10.42 -5.09 14.81
N GLU A 284 -11.56 -5.32 15.47
CA GLU A 284 -11.80 -4.83 16.83
C GLU A 284 -11.16 -5.76 17.87
N GLY A 285 -10.83 -5.21 19.04
CA GLY A 285 -10.31 -5.96 20.18
C GLY A 285 -8.94 -6.59 19.90
N GLY A 286 -8.64 -7.69 20.61
CA GLY A 286 -7.35 -8.37 20.50
C GLY A 286 -7.02 -8.91 19.11
N ARG A 287 -8.04 -9.24 18.29
CA ARG A 287 -7.85 -9.70 16.90
C ARG A 287 -7.27 -8.61 15.99
N GLY A 288 -7.43 -7.35 16.37
CA GLY A 288 -6.88 -6.20 15.66
C GLY A 288 -5.39 -5.97 15.92
N GLU A 289 -4.75 -6.70 16.83
CA GLU A 289 -3.36 -6.50 17.19
C GLU A 289 -2.51 -7.72 16.91
N HIS A 290 -1.31 -7.51 16.36
CA HIS A 290 -0.31 -8.57 16.20
C HIS A 290 0.65 -8.54 17.39
N PRO A 291 0.58 -9.52 18.32
CA PRO A 291 1.30 -9.43 19.59
C PRO A 291 2.83 -9.47 19.43
N ALA A 292 3.34 -10.22 18.45
CA ALA A 292 4.78 -10.35 18.22
C ALA A 292 5.39 -9.18 17.43
N TRP A 293 4.58 -8.42 16.68
CA TRP A 293 5.06 -7.35 15.80
C TRP A 293 4.67 -5.96 16.30
N ASP A 294 3.91 -5.86 17.39
CA ASP A 294 3.37 -4.61 17.91
C ASP A 294 2.67 -3.76 16.82
N SER A 295 1.84 -4.42 16.01
CA SER A 295 1.19 -3.82 14.83
C SER A 295 -0.31 -4.05 14.79
N TYR A 296 -1.00 -3.47 13.80
CA TYR A 296 -2.44 -3.66 13.59
C TYR A 296 -2.76 -4.59 12.42
N CYS A 297 -3.72 -5.49 12.64
CA CYS A 297 -4.17 -6.50 11.68
C CYS A 297 -5.42 -6.02 10.91
N PHE A 298 -5.34 -5.97 9.58
CA PHE A 298 -6.45 -5.54 8.73
C PHE A 298 -7.70 -6.41 8.90
N ASN A 299 -8.86 -5.78 8.78
CA ASN A 299 -10.13 -6.50 8.67
C ASN A 299 -10.47 -6.74 7.20
N TYR A 300 -9.95 -7.84 6.64
CA TYR A 300 -10.21 -8.25 5.25
C TYR A 300 -11.69 -8.60 4.99
N GLY A 301 -12.55 -8.63 6.01
CA GLY A 301 -13.99 -8.81 5.86
C GLY A 301 -14.74 -7.55 5.41
N LYS A 302 -14.11 -6.37 5.48
CA LYS A 302 -14.70 -5.09 5.06
C LYS A 302 -14.40 -4.80 3.59
N ASN A 303 -15.44 -4.47 2.83
CA ASN A 303 -15.28 -4.20 1.40
C ASN A 303 -14.44 -2.93 1.15
N GLU A 304 -14.50 -1.94 2.02
CA GLU A 304 -13.69 -0.71 1.93
C GLU A 304 -12.21 -1.00 2.17
N VAL A 305 -11.88 -1.95 3.05
CA VAL A 305 -10.50 -2.40 3.30
C VAL A 305 -9.99 -3.21 2.11
N LEU A 306 -10.81 -4.12 1.57
CA LEU A 306 -10.47 -4.84 0.34
C LEU A 306 -10.29 -3.87 -0.83
N HIS A 307 -11.14 -2.85 -0.96
CA HIS A 307 -11.02 -1.81 -1.96
C HIS A 307 -9.70 -1.05 -1.83
N PHE A 308 -9.31 -0.67 -0.60
CA PHE A 308 -8.02 -0.01 -0.33
C PHE A 308 -6.83 -0.88 -0.74
N LEU A 309 -6.78 -2.13 -0.29
CA LEU A 309 -5.64 -3.04 -0.53
C LEU A 309 -5.56 -3.49 -2.00
N LEU A 310 -6.68 -3.82 -2.64
CA LEU A 310 -6.70 -4.17 -4.06
C LEU A 310 -6.33 -2.96 -4.93
N SER A 311 -6.80 -1.77 -4.57
CA SER A 311 -6.41 -0.54 -5.27
C SER A 311 -4.93 -0.21 -5.10
N ASN A 312 -4.34 -0.62 -3.98
CA ASN A 312 -2.91 -0.48 -3.73
C ASN A 312 -2.09 -1.37 -4.68
N ILE A 313 -2.51 -2.62 -4.87
CA ILE A 313 -1.90 -3.54 -5.86
C ILE A 313 -1.97 -2.91 -7.26
N LYS A 314 -3.16 -2.48 -7.70
CA LYS A 314 -3.33 -1.86 -9.02
C LYS A 314 -2.47 -0.61 -9.17
N TYR A 315 -2.41 0.24 -8.15
CA TYR A 315 -1.61 1.46 -8.16
C TYR A 315 -0.13 1.18 -8.42
N TRP A 316 0.48 0.22 -7.72
CA TRP A 316 1.89 -0.12 -7.91
C TRP A 316 2.16 -0.73 -9.29
N LEU A 317 1.24 -1.55 -9.81
CA LEU A 317 1.32 -2.09 -11.17
C LEU A 317 1.22 -0.98 -12.24
N GLU A 318 0.29 -0.04 -12.11
CA GLU A 318 0.02 0.95 -13.16
C GLU A 318 0.92 2.19 -13.10
N GLU A 319 1.06 2.77 -11.91
CA GLU A 319 1.78 4.03 -11.72
C GLU A 319 3.30 3.83 -11.81
N PHE A 320 3.78 2.67 -11.32
CA PHE A 320 5.20 2.33 -11.21
C PHE A 320 5.63 1.16 -12.08
N GLN A 321 4.73 0.46 -12.78
CA GLN A 321 5.09 -0.62 -13.71
C GLN A 321 5.88 -1.77 -13.05
N PHE A 322 5.63 -2.06 -11.78
CA PHE A 322 6.17 -3.29 -11.17
C PHE A 322 5.63 -4.54 -11.90
N ASP A 323 6.46 -5.57 -12.00
CA ASP A 323 6.16 -6.82 -12.72
C ASP A 323 5.50 -7.89 -11.83
N GLY A 324 5.35 -7.61 -10.53
CA GLY A 324 4.76 -8.52 -9.56
C GLY A 324 5.12 -8.16 -8.12
N PHE A 325 4.77 -9.04 -7.20
CA PHE A 325 4.92 -8.80 -5.77
C PHE A 325 5.38 -10.04 -5.01
N ARG A 326 6.11 -9.83 -3.92
CA ARG A 326 6.14 -10.78 -2.79
C ARG A 326 5.19 -10.28 -1.72
N PHE A 327 4.19 -11.08 -1.36
CA PHE A 327 3.34 -10.78 -0.20
C PHE A 327 4.04 -11.21 1.08
N ASP A 328 4.34 -10.26 1.95
CA ASP A 328 5.06 -10.52 3.20
C ASP A 328 4.13 -10.76 4.39
N GLY A 329 4.53 -11.74 5.22
CA GLY A 329 3.77 -12.13 6.40
C GLY A 329 2.53 -12.96 6.09
N VAL A 330 2.50 -13.69 4.97
CA VAL A 330 1.35 -14.54 4.58
C VAL A 330 0.99 -15.56 5.68
N THR A 331 1.96 -16.13 6.38
CA THR A 331 1.68 -17.01 7.55
C THR A 331 0.81 -16.32 8.59
N SER A 332 1.08 -15.03 8.87
CA SER A 332 0.29 -14.24 9.82
C SER A 332 -1.13 -13.97 9.32
N MET A 333 -1.32 -13.88 8.00
CA MET A 333 -2.63 -13.70 7.36
C MET A 333 -3.46 -14.99 7.33
N LEU A 334 -2.80 -16.14 7.21
CA LEU A 334 -3.45 -17.44 7.05
C LEU A 334 -4.07 -17.96 8.36
N TYR A 335 -3.49 -17.64 9.52
CA TYR A 335 -3.86 -18.21 10.80
C TYR A 335 -4.23 -17.15 11.84
N TYR A 336 -5.25 -17.42 12.67
CA TYR A 336 -5.64 -16.54 13.76
C TYR A 336 -4.61 -16.44 14.89
N ASP A 337 -3.76 -17.46 15.04
CA ASP A 337 -2.60 -17.44 15.95
C ASP A 337 -1.34 -16.86 15.29
N HIS A 338 -1.45 -16.42 14.02
CA HIS A 338 -0.37 -15.92 13.20
C HIS A 338 0.81 -16.89 12.96
N GLY A 339 0.60 -18.18 13.21
CA GLY A 339 1.65 -19.21 13.20
C GLY A 339 2.58 -19.15 14.42
N LEU A 340 2.25 -18.36 15.45
CA LEU A 340 3.07 -18.25 16.65
C LEU A 340 2.91 -19.48 17.55
N GLY A 341 4.03 -20.04 17.99
CA GLY A 341 4.04 -21.17 18.93
C GLY A 341 3.49 -22.48 18.34
N LYS A 342 3.32 -22.57 17.01
CA LYS A 342 2.78 -23.74 16.31
C LYS A 342 3.86 -24.41 15.47
N ALA A 343 3.96 -25.73 15.57
CA ALA A 343 4.74 -26.55 14.66
C ALA A 343 3.79 -27.09 13.57
N PHE A 344 4.13 -26.89 12.30
CA PHE A 344 3.36 -27.41 11.18
C PHE A 344 3.91 -28.79 10.80
N THR A 345 3.18 -29.84 11.19
CA THR A 345 3.64 -31.23 11.08
C THR A 345 2.73 -32.10 10.22
N GLY A 346 1.47 -31.71 10.04
CA GLY A 346 0.48 -32.43 9.25
C GLY A 346 -0.46 -31.51 8.47
N TYR A 347 -1.31 -32.10 7.62
CA TYR A 347 -2.24 -31.33 6.78
C TYR A 347 -3.31 -30.63 7.63
N GLU A 348 -3.72 -31.24 8.73
CA GLU A 348 -4.68 -30.71 9.70
C GLU A 348 -4.27 -29.34 10.24
N ASP A 349 -2.97 -29.04 10.30
CA ASP A 349 -2.47 -27.75 10.78
C ASP A 349 -2.89 -26.57 9.89
N TYR A 350 -3.12 -26.82 8.59
CA TYR A 350 -3.45 -25.84 7.54
C TYR A 350 -4.97 -25.64 7.34
N PHE A 351 -5.78 -26.51 7.93
CA PHE A 351 -7.23 -26.59 7.71
C PHE A 351 -8.06 -26.51 9.01
N ASN A 352 -7.42 -26.09 10.11
CA ASN A 352 -8.09 -25.81 11.39
C ASN A 352 -9.11 -24.67 11.30
#